data_AF-A0A1S7DQS2-F1
#
_entry.id   AF-A0A1S7DQS2-F1
#
_cell.length_a   1.000
_cell.length_b   1.000
_cell.length_c   1.000
_cell.angle_alpha   90.00
_cell.angle_beta   90.00
_cell.angle_gamma   90.00
#
_symmetry.space_group_name_H-M   'P 1'
#
loop_
_entity.id
_entity.type
_entity.pdbx_description
1 polymer ?
#
loop_
_entity_poly.entity_id
_entity_poly.type
_entity_poly.pdbx_seq_one_letter_code
_entity_poly.pdbx_strand_id
1 'polypeptide(L)'
;MAALIIISVIIFLLVIIVSSIGNIEQSKSTNIKKNKSEKDYIFNTTINDKPISIDLRDIDDKRVEEEITRLDRETKALKENLFRNESISKQCRSLMDKAKSLENTDINTSIQLYQQVIKLQEKSTSNFYPEKRLLILYRKIKDIENEKKILIKIIDDIKKTNEKRLHNALLSDKKKEKEITEAWRNFEWYVGSDGRRRKCSKDYSKYTERLEKLEL
;
A
#
# COMPACT_ATOMS: atom_id res chain seq x y z
N MET A 1 11.50 -19.96 -5.40
CA MET A 1 11.64 -19.43 -6.77
C MET A 1 10.63 -20.02 -7.75
N ALA A 2 10.38 -21.33 -7.75
CA ALA A 2 9.40 -21.96 -8.65
C ALA A 2 7.97 -21.39 -8.55
N ALA A 3 7.47 -21.09 -7.34
CA ALA A 3 6.12 -20.54 -7.14
C ALA A 3 5.91 -19.14 -7.75
N LEU A 4 6.94 -18.29 -7.74
CA LEU A 4 6.88 -16.93 -8.32
C LEU A 4 6.85 -16.96 -9.85
N ILE A 5 7.53 -17.95 -10.45
CA ILE A 5 7.53 -18.16 -11.90
C ILE A 5 6.15 -18.63 -12.36
N ILE A 6 5.52 -19.53 -11.61
CA ILE A 6 4.16 -20.02 -11.90
C ILE A 6 3.14 -18.88 -11.88
N ILE A 7 3.19 -17.99 -10.87
CA ILE A 7 2.28 -16.84 -10.77
C ILE A 7 2.49 -15.87 -11.95
N SER A 8 3.75 -15.60 -12.33
CA SER A 8 4.06 -14.73 -13.48
C SER A 8 3.55 -15.30 -14.80
N VAL A 9 3.62 -16.63 -14.98
CA VAL A 9 3.13 -17.33 -16.18
C VAL A 9 1.61 -17.29 -16.24
N ILE A 10 0.94 -17.49 -15.10
CA ILE A 10 -0.52 -17.41 -14.99
C ILE A 10 -1.03 -16.00 -15.30
N ILE A 11 -0.40 -14.96 -14.76
CA ILE A 11 -0.77 -13.56 -15.05
C ILE A 11 -0.59 -13.25 -16.54
N PHE A 12 0.51 -13.70 -17.15
CA PHE A 12 0.76 -13.48 -18.57
C PHE A 12 -0.25 -14.22 -19.47
N LEU A 13 -0.60 -15.46 -19.13
CA LEU A 13 -1.66 -16.22 -19.81
C LEU A 13 -3.02 -15.55 -19.67
N LEU A 14 -3.35 -15.01 -18.49
CA LEU A 14 -4.60 -14.27 -18.27
C LEU A 14 -4.67 -12.99 -19.12
N VAL A 15 -3.56 -12.25 -19.27
CA VAL A 15 -3.50 -11.08 -20.16
C VAL A 15 -3.75 -11.46 -21.61
N ILE A 16 -3.21 -12.59 -22.08
CA ILE A 16 -3.44 -13.10 -23.44
C ILE A 16 -4.90 -13.54 -23.63
N ILE A 17 -5.48 -14.24 -22.65
CA ILE A 17 -6.87 -14.70 -22.70
C ILE A 17 -7.83 -13.51 -22.73
N VAL A 18 -7.64 -12.50 -21.86
CA VAL A 18 -8.48 -11.29 -21.84
C VAL A 18 -8.34 -10.50 -23.15
N SER A 19 -7.14 -10.41 -23.72
CA SER A 19 -6.90 -9.78 -25.03
C SER A 19 -7.55 -10.55 -26.19
N SER A 20 -7.71 -11.86 -26.04
CA SER A 20 -8.35 -12.72 -27.05
C SER A 20 -9.88 -12.66 -26.94
N ILE A 21 -10.43 -12.56 -25.72
CA ILE A 21 -11.88 -12.44 -25.49
C ILE A 21 -12.41 -11.07 -25.95
N GLY A 22 -11.62 -10.00 -25.80
CA GLY A 22 -11.98 -8.67 -26.32
C GLY A 22 -12.18 -8.60 -27.85
N ASN A 23 -11.71 -9.61 -28.59
CA ASN A 23 -11.89 -9.72 -30.05
C ASN A 23 -13.02 -10.69 -30.46
N ILE A 24 -13.71 -11.35 -29.50
CA ILE A 24 -14.70 -12.40 -29.80
C ILE A 24 -16.15 -11.87 -29.83
N GLU A 25 -16.43 -10.64 -29.39
CA GLU A 25 -17.80 -10.07 -29.41
C GLU A 25 -18.39 -9.78 -30.81
N GLN A 26 -17.73 -10.18 -31.91
CA GLN A 26 -18.29 -10.03 -33.27
C GLN A 26 -18.41 -11.28 -34.14
N SER A 27 -18.16 -12.50 -33.65
CA SER A 27 -18.36 -13.70 -34.50
C SER A 27 -19.46 -14.60 -33.97
N LYS A 28 -20.62 -14.51 -34.63
CA LYS A 28 -21.73 -15.47 -34.55
C LYS A 28 -21.24 -16.91 -34.65
N SER A 29 -21.80 -17.74 -33.76
CA SER A 29 -21.82 -19.20 -33.78
C SER A 29 -21.82 -19.78 -35.20
N THR A 30 -20.69 -20.36 -35.59
CA THR A 30 -20.60 -21.27 -36.73
C THR A 30 -20.05 -22.59 -36.19
N ASN A 31 -20.88 -23.63 -36.25
CA ASN A 31 -20.60 -24.96 -35.76
C ASN A 31 -19.56 -25.62 -36.69
N ILE A 32 -18.27 -25.46 -36.39
CA ILE A 32 -17.17 -26.07 -37.15
C ILE A 32 -16.55 -27.17 -36.29
N LYS A 33 -16.94 -28.41 -36.54
CA LYS A 33 -16.16 -29.60 -36.14
C LYS A 33 -14.88 -29.63 -36.99
N LYS A 34 -13.82 -28.97 -36.52
CA LYS A 34 -12.46 -29.15 -37.05
C LYS A 34 -11.77 -30.22 -36.20
N ASN A 35 -11.39 -31.33 -36.83
CA ASN A 35 -10.39 -32.25 -36.31
C ASN A 35 -9.07 -31.47 -36.19
N LYS A 36 -8.76 -30.97 -34.99
CA LYS A 36 -7.49 -30.32 -34.69
C LYS A 36 -6.38 -31.36 -34.67
N SER A 37 -5.27 -31.05 -35.32
CA SER A 37 -4.09 -31.92 -35.35
C SER A 37 -3.37 -31.86 -34.00
N GLU A 38 -2.63 -32.90 -33.64
CA GLU A 38 -1.91 -32.98 -32.35
C GLU A 38 -0.93 -31.81 -32.11
N LYS A 39 -0.48 -31.16 -33.19
CA LYS A 39 0.36 -29.95 -33.14
C LYS A 39 -0.37 -28.69 -32.68
N ASP A 40 -1.70 -28.71 -32.64
CA ASP A 40 -2.54 -27.55 -32.30
C ASP A 40 -2.66 -27.32 -30.78
N TYR A 41 -2.15 -28.24 -29.95
CA TYR A 41 -2.20 -28.19 -28.49
C TYR A 41 -0.86 -27.81 -27.84
N ILE A 42 0.21 -27.67 -28.62
CA ILE A 42 1.52 -27.31 -28.08
C ILE A 42 1.77 -25.81 -28.31
N PHE A 43 1.80 -25.04 -27.22
CA PHE A 43 2.15 -23.62 -27.26
C PHE A 43 3.63 -23.43 -26.95
N ASN A 44 4.39 -22.98 -27.95
CA ASN A 44 5.81 -22.67 -27.79
C ASN A 44 5.98 -21.18 -27.49
N THR A 45 6.70 -20.86 -26.41
CA THR A 45 7.04 -19.49 -26.01
C THR A 45 8.44 -19.42 -25.42
N THR A 46 8.89 -18.24 -25.02
CA THR A 46 10.18 -18.03 -24.36
C THR A 46 10.00 -17.24 -23.07
N ILE A 47 10.60 -17.70 -21.96
CA ILE A 47 10.65 -16.95 -20.69
C ILE A 47 12.12 -16.81 -20.28
N ASN A 48 12.60 -15.57 -20.14
CA ASN A 48 14.01 -15.25 -19.88
C ASN A 48 14.96 -15.92 -20.90
N ASP A 49 14.67 -15.74 -22.19
CA ASP A 49 15.42 -16.28 -23.33
C ASP A 49 15.52 -17.82 -23.40
N LYS A 50 14.74 -18.54 -22.58
CA LYS A 50 14.65 -20.00 -22.62
C LYS A 50 13.37 -20.44 -23.31
N PRO A 51 13.45 -21.31 -24.34
CA PRO A 51 12.25 -21.86 -24.99
C PRO A 51 11.50 -22.78 -24.04
N ILE A 52 10.18 -22.65 -24.02
CA ILE A 52 9.25 -23.45 -23.24
C ILE A 52 8.15 -23.93 -24.18
N SER A 53 7.87 -25.23 -24.13
CA SER A 53 6.78 -25.88 -24.83
C SER A 53 5.73 -26.27 -23.78
N ILE A 54 4.51 -25.74 -23.92
CA ILE A 54 3.40 -26.01 -23.01
C ILE A 54 2.38 -26.88 -23.77
N ASP A 55 2.14 -28.10 -23.31
CA ASP A 55 1.01 -28.90 -23.81
C ASP A 55 -0.27 -28.42 -23.12
N LEU A 56 -1.19 -27.86 -23.89
CA LEU A 56 -2.46 -27.34 -23.40
C LEU A 56 -3.38 -28.45 -22.88
N ARG A 57 -3.11 -29.73 -23.18
CA ARG A 57 -3.84 -30.88 -22.62
C ARG A 57 -3.47 -31.16 -21.15
N ASP A 58 -2.31 -30.70 -20.71
CA ASP A 58 -1.86 -30.83 -19.30
C ASP A 58 -2.47 -29.74 -18.40
N ILE A 59 -3.24 -28.82 -18.98
CA ILE A 59 -3.94 -27.78 -18.23
C ILE A 59 -5.19 -28.39 -17.63
N ASP A 60 -5.25 -28.38 -16.29
CA ASP A 60 -6.45 -28.68 -15.54
C ASP A 60 -7.43 -27.50 -15.66
N ASP A 61 -8.35 -27.59 -16.63
CA ASP A 61 -9.36 -26.57 -16.90
C ASP A 61 -10.13 -26.14 -15.64
N LYS A 62 -10.43 -27.10 -14.74
CA LYS A 62 -11.13 -26.83 -13.49
C LYS A 62 -10.28 -25.97 -12.55
N ARG A 63 -8.99 -26.29 -12.42
CA ARG A 63 -8.05 -25.48 -11.62
C ARG A 63 -7.89 -24.07 -12.19
N VAL A 64 -7.88 -23.92 -13.52
CA VAL A 64 -7.83 -22.60 -14.16
C VAL A 64 -9.10 -21.80 -13.89
N GLU A 65 -10.28 -22.42 -14.00
CA GLU A 65 -11.56 -21.77 -13.71
C GLU A 65 -11.70 -21.34 -12.23
N GLU A 66 -11.23 -22.18 -11.30
CA GLU A 66 -11.15 -21.86 -9.87
C GLU A 66 -10.23 -20.65 -9.61
N GLU A 67 -9.08 -20.60 -10.29
CA GLU A 67 -8.13 -19.50 -10.17
C GLU A 67 -8.65 -18.20 -10.77
N ILE A 68 -9.30 -18.24 -11.94
CA ILE A 68 -9.99 -17.10 -12.54
C ILE A 68 -11.04 -16.57 -11.58
N THR A 69 -11.86 -17.45 -11.02
CA THR A 69 -12.92 -17.08 -10.07
C THR A 69 -12.32 -16.43 -8.80
N ARG A 70 -11.19 -16.95 -8.31
CA ARG A 70 -10.48 -16.38 -7.16
C ARG A 70 -9.98 -14.98 -7.48
N LEU A 71 -9.29 -14.79 -8.60
CA LEU A 71 -8.74 -13.51 -9.02
C LEU A 71 -9.84 -12.48 -9.32
N ASP A 72 -10.98 -12.88 -9.85
CA ASP A 72 -12.13 -12.00 -10.04
C ASP A 72 -12.70 -11.50 -8.71
N ARG A 73 -12.81 -12.37 -7.71
CA ARG A 73 -13.23 -11.98 -6.35
C ARG A 73 -12.23 -11.02 -5.71
N GLU A 74 -10.93 -11.30 -5.81
CA GLU A 74 -9.87 -10.43 -5.30
C GLU A 74 -9.90 -9.06 -6.00
N THR A 75 -10.04 -9.04 -7.33
CA THR A 75 -10.13 -7.82 -8.13
C THR A 75 -11.35 -6.99 -7.76
N LYS A 76 -12.51 -7.63 -7.55
CA LYS A 76 -13.73 -6.96 -7.11
C LYS A 76 -13.53 -6.33 -5.72
N ALA A 77 -12.98 -7.08 -4.76
CA ALA A 77 -12.70 -6.58 -3.42
C ALA A 77 -11.71 -5.40 -3.43
N LEU A 78 -10.68 -5.46 -4.28
CA LEU A 78 -9.72 -4.37 -4.46
C LEU A 78 -10.39 -3.11 -5.03
N LYS A 79 -11.26 -3.25 -6.04
CA LYS A 79 -12.02 -2.13 -6.61
C LYS A 79 -12.93 -1.47 -5.57
N GLU A 80 -13.65 -2.25 -4.78
CA GLU A 80 -14.52 -1.75 -3.71
C GLU A 80 -13.72 -1.00 -2.63
N ASN A 81 -12.58 -1.56 -2.22
CA ASN A 81 -11.68 -0.91 -1.27
C ASN A 81 -11.10 0.39 -1.81
N LEU A 82 -10.73 0.44 -3.10
CA LEU A 82 -10.22 1.63 -3.76
C LEU A 82 -11.29 2.73 -3.80
N PHE A 83 -12.51 2.40 -4.22
CA PHE A 83 -13.62 3.35 -4.23
C PHE A 83 -13.93 3.90 -2.83
N ARG A 84 -13.95 3.03 -1.82
CA ARG A 84 -14.14 3.42 -0.42
C ARG A 84 -13.03 4.37 0.06
N ASN A 85 -11.77 4.06 -0.25
CA ASN A 85 -10.63 4.91 0.12
C ASN A 85 -10.68 6.27 -0.57
N GLU A 86 -11.08 6.33 -1.84
CA GLU A 86 -11.27 7.60 -2.55
C GLU A 86 -12.38 8.46 -1.93
N SER A 87 -13.49 7.83 -1.56
CA SER A 87 -14.60 8.51 -0.88
C SER A 87 -14.15 9.10 0.46
N ILE A 88 -13.46 8.31 1.30
CA ILE A 88 -12.90 8.78 2.57
C ILE A 88 -11.88 9.90 2.33
N SER A 89 -11.00 9.77 1.34
CA SER A 89 -10.02 10.79 0.97
C SER A 89 -10.67 12.12 0.55
N LYS A 90 -11.82 12.08 -0.15
CA LYS A 90 -12.58 13.29 -0.49
C LYS A 90 -13.20 13.93 0.75
N GLN A 91 -13.77 13.13 1.65
CA GLN A 91 -14.35 13.61 2.90
C GLN A 91 -13.28 14.26 3.81
N CYS A 92 -12.14 13.59 3.99
CA CYS A 92 -11.02 14.14 4.78
C CYS A 92 -10.52 15.47 4.22
N ARG A 93 -10.38 15.62 2.90
CA ARG A 93 -10.00 16.89 2.26
C ARG A 93 -10.99 18.00 2.58
N SER A 94 -12.28 17.76 2.35
CA SER A 94 -13.35 18.73 2.65
C SER A 94 -13.35 19.16 4.12
N LEU A 95 -13.21 18.20 5.05
CA LEU A 95 -13.10 18.48 6.48
C LEU A 95 -11.86 19.30 6.83
N MET A 96 -10.70 18.98 6.24
CA MET A 96 -9.45 19.73 6.47
C MET A 96 -9.53 21.16 5.95
N ASP A 97 -10.12 21.37 4.78
CA ASP A 97 -10.30 22.71 4.19
C ASP A 97 -11.23 23.56 5.06
N LYS A 98 -12.35 22.97 5.50
CA LYS A 98 -13.26 23.61 6.44
C LYS A 98 -12.58 23.90 7.78
N ALA A 99 -11.86 22.93 8.36
CA ALA A 99 -11.14 23.10 9.61
C ALA A 99 -10.17 24.28 9.52
N LYS A 100 -9.39 24.36 8.44
CA LYS A 100 -8.41 25.43 8.19
C LYS A 100 -9.07 26.81 8.13
N SER A 101 -10.22 26.93 7.48
CA SER A 101 -10.97 28.20 7.40
C SER A 101 -11.44 28.72 8.76
N LEU A 102 -11.63 27.82 9.74
CA LEU A 102 -12.18 28.14 11.07
C LEU A 102 -11.12 28.38 12.15
N GLU A 103 -9.83 28.17 11.88
CA GLU A 103 -8.76 28.23 12.90
C GLU A 103 -8.62 29.58 13.63
N ASN A 104 -9.10 30.66 12.99
CA ASN A 104 -9.04 32.02 13.52
C ASN A 104 -10.38 32.53 14.04
N THR A 105 -11.50 31.96 13.59
CA THR A 105 -12.85 32.42 13.95
C THR A 105 -13.52 31.51 14.97
N ASP A 106 -13.35 30.19 14.84
CA ASP A 106 -13.90 29.18 15.74
C ASP A 106 -12.92 27.99 15.87
N ILE A 107 -11.95 28.19 16.78
CA ILE A 107 -10.88 27.22 17.01
C ILE A 107 -11.39 25.87 17.53
N ASN A 108 -12.47 25.87 18.30
CA ASN A 108 -13.03 24.63 18.87
C ASN A 108 -13.64 23.77 17.75
N THR A 109 -14.42 24.38 16.85
CA THR A 109 -14.95 23.68 15.69
C THR A 109 -13.82 23.22 14.75
N SER A 110 -12.79 24.04 14.55
CA SER A 110 -11.60 23.64 13.78
C SER A 110 -10.91 22.39 14.36
N ILE A 111 -10.70 22.34 15.68
CA ILE A 111 -10.15 21.17 16.39
C ILE A 111 -11.03 19.94 16.17
N GLN A 112 -12.34 20.05 16.35
CA GLN A 112 -13.26 18.94 16.17
C GLN A 112 -13.20 18.36 14.75
N LEU A 113 -13.11 19.21 13.73
CA LEU A 113 -13.00 18.77 12.35
C LEU A 113 -11.68 18.04 12.09
N TYR A 114 -10.55 18.51 12.63
CA TYR A 114 -9.29 17.77 12.54
C TYR A 114 -9.32 16.43 13.29
N GLN A 115 -9.98 16.35 14.44
CA GLN A 115 -10.19 15.07 15.13
C GLN A 115 -11.07 14.11 14.31
N GLN A 116 -12.09 14.60 13.60
CA GLN A 116 -12.90 13.78 12.70
C GLN A 116 -12.06 13.21 11.55
N VAL A 117 -11.11 13.98 11.01
CA VAL A 117 -10.17 13.50 9.99
C VAL A 117 -9.35 12.32 10.52
N ILE A 118 -8.84 12.39 11.75
CA ILE A 118 -8.10 11.26 12.37
C ILE A 118 -8.97 10.00 12.42
N LYS A 119 -10.22 10.12 12.91
CA LYS A 119 -11.15 8.98 13.02
C LYS A 119 -11.52 8.37 11.67
N LEU A 120 -11.64 9.19 10.63
CA LEU A 120 -11.90 8.72 9.27
C LEU A 120 -10.67 8.04 8.68
N GLN A 121 -9.48 8.58 8.94
CA GLN A 121 -8.23 8.04 8.44
C GLN A 121 -7.91 6.66 8.99
N GLU A 122 -8.28 6.36 10.24
CA GLU A 122 -8.16 5.01 10.84
C GLU A 122 -8.88 3.91 10.03
N LYS A 123 -9.83 4.28 9.16
CA LYS A 123 -10.59 3.37 8.29
C LYS A 123 -10.10 3.34 6.83
N SER A 124 -9.01 4.05 6.51
CA SER A 124 -8.51 4.17 5.14
C SER A 124 -6.99 4.11 5.09
N THR A 125 -6.46 3.86 3.89
CA THR A 125 -5.00 3.96 3.63
C THR A 125 -4.54 5.39 3.34
N SER A 126 -5.42 6.37 3.52
CA SER A 126 -5.12 7.77 3.21
C SER A 126 -4.05 8.33 4.15
N ASN A 127 -3.13 9.15 3.61
CA ASN A 127 -2.04 9.76 4.37
C ASN A 127 -2.32 11.24 4.64
N PHE A 128 -3.31 11.52 5.50
CA PHE A 128 -3.46 12.85 6.08
C PHE A 128 -2.60 12.94 7.36
N TYR A 129 -2.22 14.16 7.76
CA TYR A 129 -1.40 14.39 8.95
C TYR A 129 -1.96 15.53 9.83
N PRO A 130 -3.25 15.48 10.23
CA PRO A 130 -3.90 16.53 11.01
C PRO A 130 -3.29 16.70 12.41
N GLU A 131 -2.61 15.69 12.95
CA GLU A 131 -2.04 15.68 14.30
C GLU A 131 -1.09 16.86 14.54
N LYS A 132 -0.25 17.16 13.55
CA LYS A 132 0.67 18.31 13.64
C LYS A 132 -0.08 19.63 13.77
N ARG A 133 -1.23 19.77 13.11
CA ARG A 133 -2.04 20.98 13.21
C ARG A 133 -2.78 21.05 14.53
N LEU A 134 -3.32 19.92 15.01
CA LEU A 134 -3.92 19.80 16.33
C LEU A 134 -2.95 20.20 17.45
N LEU A 135 -1.67 19.81 17.39
CA LEU A 135 -0.67 20.28 18.35
C LEU A 135 -0.59 21.81 18.43
N ILE A 136 -0.66 22.49 17.29
CA ILE A 136 -0.62 23.96 17.23
C ILE A 136 -1.89 24.55 17.85
N LEU A 137 -3.05 23.99 17.52
CA LEU A 137 -4.34 24.49 18.01
C LEU A 137 -4.50 24.28 19.53
N TYR A 138 -4.16 23.09 20.04
CA TYR A 138 -4.20 22.83 21.48
C TYR A 138 -3.25 23.73 22.27
N ARG A 139 -2.06 24.03 21.74
CA ARG A 139 -1.17 25.03 22.32
C ARG A 139 -1.80 26.42 22.36
N LYS A 140 -2.45 26.83 21.26
CA LYS A 140 -3.11 28.15 21.15
C LYS A 140 -4.21 28.31 22.20
N ILE A 141 -4.95 27.25 22.52
CA ILE A 141 -5.99 27.26 23.58
C ILE A 141 -5.50 26.80 24.95
N LYS A 142 -4.20 26.48 25.10
CA LYS A 142 -3.59 25.95 26.34
C LYS A 142 -4.23 24.65 26.85
N ASP A 143 -4.71 23.80 25.94
CA ASP A 143 -5.25 22.48 26.27
C ASP A 143 -4.12 21.44 26.33
N ILE A 144 -3.48 21.36 27.50
CA ILE A 144 -2.29 20.52 27.73
C ILE A 144 -2.63 19.03 27.61
N GLU A 145 -3.78 18.61 28.14
CA GLU A 145 -4.16 17.20 28.17
C GLU A 145 -4.36 16.64 26.77
N ASN A 146 -5.04 17.38 25.88
CA ASN A 146 -5.18 16.93 24.51
C ASN A 146 -3.91 17.11 23.68
N GLU A 147 -3.04 18.09 24.00
CA GLU A 147 -1.70 18.17 23.42
C GLU A 147 -0.90 16.90 23.72
N LYS A 148 -0.87 16.44 24.98
CA LYS A 148 -0.18 15.21 25.41
C LYS A 148 -0.67 13.99 24.63
N LYS A 149 -2.00 13.80 24.54
CA LYS A 149 -2.59 12.67 23.81
C LYS A 149 -2.15 12.62 22.35
N ILE A 150 -2.10 13.78 21.67
CA ILE A 150 -1.64 13.84 20.28
C ILE A 150 -0.14 13.59 20.17
N LEU A 151 0.68 14.10 21.09
CA LEU A 151 2.13 13.82 21.10
C LEU A 151 2.40 12.33 21.21
N ILE A 152 1.74 11.65 22.15
CA ILE A 152 1.86 10.19 22.36
C ILE A 152 1.49 9.45 21.06
N LYS A 153 0.35 9.79 20.45
CA LYS A 153 -0.08 9.18 19.18
C LYS A 153 0.97 9.36 18.07
N ILE A 154 1.49 10.57 17.89
CA ILE A 154 2.53 10.84 16.87
C ILE A 154 3.78 10.02 17.12
N ILE A 155 4.25 9.95 18.37
CA ILE A 155 5.44 9.17 18.74
C ILE A 155 5.23 7.69 18.42
N ASP A 156 4.09 7.13 18.82
CA ASP A 156 3.77 5.72 18.57
C ASP A 156 3.68 5.39 17.07
N ASP A 157 3.03 6.25 16.28
CA ASP A 157 2.91 6.07 14.83
C ASP A 157 4.28 6.14 14.13
N ILE A 158 5.16 7.03 14.59
CA ILE A 158 6.53 7.12 14.10
C ILE A 158 7.32 5.87 14.50
N LYS A 159 7.24 5.40 15.75
CA LYS A 159 7.93 4.20 16.23
C LYS A 159 7.54 2.97 15.42
N LYS A 160 6.23 2.69 15.28
CA LYS A 160 5.71 1.58 14.45
C LYS A 160 6.21 1.66 13.00
N THR A 161 6.23 2.88 12.43
CA THR A 161 6.76 3.10 11.07
C THR A 161 8.25 2.83 10.99
N ASN A 162 9.02 3.24 12.00
CA ASN A 162 10.47 3.04 12.07
C ASN A 162 10.83 1.56 12.24
N GLU A 163 10.09 0.80 13.04
CA GLU A 163 10.26 -0.65 13.18
C GLU A 163 10.03 -1.38 11.86
N LYS A 164 8.94 -1.04 11.14
CA LYS A 164 8.67 -1.61 9.82
C LYS A 164 9.77 -1.28 8.81
N ARG A 165 10.30 -0.05 8.85
CA ARG A 165 11.40 0.38 7.98
C ARG A 165 12.70 -0.35 8.29
N LEU A 166 13.02 -0.52 9.57
CA LEU A 166 14.17 -1.30 10.01
C LEU A 166 14.07 -2.74 9.50
N HIS A 167 12.92 -3.39 9.73
CA HIS A 167 12.69 -4.76 9.27
C HIS A 167 12.89 -4.89 7.75
N ASN A 168 12.29 -4.01 6.97
CA ASN A 168 12.44 -4.02 5.51
C ASN A 168 13.89 -3.74 5.06
N ALA A 169 14.59 -2.83 5.73
CA ALA A 169 15.99 -2.53 5.44
C ALA A 169 16.87 -3.75 5.67
N LEU A 170 16.74 -4.41 6.83
CA LEU A 170 17.48 -5.62 7.19
C LEU A 170 17.18 -6.79 6.23
N LEU A 171 15.91 -6.96 5.82
CA LEU A 171 15.55 -7.96 4.81
C LEU A 171 16.22 -7.69 3.46
N SER A 172 16.29 -6.41 3.07
CA SER A 172 16.83 -6.01 1.77
C SER A 172 18.35 -6.07 1.69
N ASP A 173 19.06 -5.88 2.81
CA ASP A 173 20.51 -5.71 2.83
C ASP A 173 21.16 -6.28 4.09
N LYS A 174 21.03 -7.61 4.27
CA LYS A 174 21.51 -8.35 5.44
C LYS A 174 23.01 -8.15 5.73
N LYS A 175 23.83 -7.88 4.71
CA LYS A 175 25.28 -7.68 4.87
C LYS A 175 25.61 -6.38 5.60
N LYS A 176 24.67 -5.43 5.65
CA LYS A 176 24.82 -4.11 6.27
C LYS A 176 24.05 -3.96 7.59
N GLU A 177 23.76 -5.07 8.27
CA GLU A 177 22.94 -5.08 9.49
C GLU A 177 23.44 -4.10 10.56
N LYS A 178 24.76 -4.03 10.78
CA LYS A 178 25.36 -3.12 11.75
C LYS A 178 25.12 -1.65 11.39
N GLU A 179 25.43 -1.25 10.16
CA GLU A 179 25.24 0.14 9.72
C GLU A 179 23.76 0.52 9.70
N ILE A 180 22.87 -0.39 9.30
CA ILE A 180 21.42 -0.18 9.30
C ILE A 180 20.90 0.04 10.73
N THR A 181 21.35 -0.79 11.68
CA THR A 181 20.91 -0.71 13.08
C THR A 181 21.41 0.57 13.74
N GLU A 182 22.67 0.95 13.49
CA GLU A 182 23.26 2.19 13.98
C GLU A 182 22.53 3.42 13.42
N ALA A 183 22.33 3.47 12.10
CA ALA A 183 21.59 4.55 11.47
C ALA A 183 20.14 4.62 11.98
N TRP A 184 19.50 3.49 12.29
CA TRP A 184 18.16 3.46 12.86
C TRP A 184 18.12 4.09 14.26
N ARG A 185 19.08 3.74 15.13
CA ARG A 185 19.19 4.29 16.50
C ARG A 185 19.45 5.80 16.50
N ASN A 186 20.27 6.28 15.57
CA ASN A 186 20.70 7.68 15.51
C ASN A 186 19.80 8.56 14.63
N PHE A 187 18.75 8.01 14.02
CA PHE A 187 17.88 8.70 13.06
C PHE A 187 18.57 9.19 11.77
N GLU A 188 19.64 8.49 11.39
CA GLU A 188 20.52 8.83 10.27
C GLU A 188 20.18 8.07 8.98
N TRP A 189 20.94 8.40 7.93
CA TRP A 189 20.89 7.71 6.65
C TRP A 189 22.01 6.67 6.59
N TYR A 190 21.77 5.55 5.90
CA TYR A 190 22.81 4.58 5.54
C TYR A 190 22.95 4.48 4.02
N VAL A 191 24.10 4.00 3.55
CA VAL A 191 24.33 3.69 2.13
C VAL A 191 24.13 2.20 1.94
N GLY A 192 23.17 1.81 1.08
CA GLY A 192 22.92 0.41 0.75
C GLY A 192 24.07 -0.25 -0.02
N SER A 193 24.04 -1.57 -0.14
CA SER A 193 24.97 -2.34 -0.97
C SER A 193 24.85 -2.00 -2.46
N ASP A 194 23.73 -1.42 -2.88
CA ASP A 194 23.49 -0.84 -4.21
C ASP A 194 24.07 0.58 -4.38
N GLY A 195 24.76 1.12 -3.36
CA GLY A 195 25.33 2.46 -3.36
C GLY A 195 24.31 3.59 -3.11
N ARG A 196 23.02 3.28 -2.91
CA ARG A 196 21.98 4.30 -2.73
C ARG A 196 21.82 4.67 -1.26
N ARG A 197 21.65 5.98 -0.98
CA ARG A 197 21.33 6.46 0.37
C ARG A 197 19.88 6.16 0.72
N ARG A 198 19.67 5.61 1.92
CA ARG A 198 18.35 5.19 2.43
C ARG A 198 18.16 5.67 3.86
N LYS A 199 16.92 6.02 4.24
CA LYS A 199 16.57 6.44 5.60
C LYS A 199 15.79 5.34 6.31
N CYS A 200 16.33 4.82 7.41
CA CYS A 200 15.74 3.70 8.15
C CYS A 200 14.84 4.12 9.32
N SER A 201 14.92 5.37 9.78
CA SER A 201 14.04 5.89 10.83
C SER A 201 13.71 7.37 10.64
N LYS A 202 12.61 7.82 11.25
CA LYS A 202 12.25 9.23 11.40
C LYS A 202 12.51 9.64 12.83
N ASP A 203 13.17 10.79 13.00
CA ASP A 203 13.35 11.41 14.29
C ASP A 203 12.02 11.87 14.88
N TYR A 204 11.80 11.49 16.14
CA TYR A 204 10.66 11.89 16.95
C TYR A 204 11.07 12.56 18.27
N SER A 205 12.36 12.83 18.48
CA SER A 205 12.93 13.39 19.72
C SER A 205 12.26 14.71 20.11
N LYS A 206 11.99 15.59 19.13
CA LYS A 206 11.27 16.85 19.38
C LYS A 206 9.87 16.68 19.99
N TYR A 207 9.21 15.56 19.75
CA TYR A 207 7.89 15.28 20.31
C TYR A 207 8.03 14.73 21.73
N THR A 208 9.04 13.89 21.97
CA THR A 208 9.41 13.39 23.29
C THR A 208 9.83 14.51 24.23
N GLU A 209 10.76 15.38 23.82
CA GLU A 209 11.19 16.55 24.60
C GLU A 209 10.02 17.47 24.96
N ARG A 210 9.05 17.63 24.05
CA ARG A 210 7.86 18.42 24.32
C ARG A 210 6.97 17.73 25.36
N LEU A 211 6.79 16.42 25.25
CA LEU A 211 5.96 15.66 26.18
C LEU A 211 6.52 15.76 27.60
N GLU A 212 7.84 15.58 27.76
CA GLU A 212 8.54 15.73 29.05
C GLU A 212 8.33 17.13 29.65
N LYS A 213 8.41 18.20 28.84
CA LYS A 213 8.14 19.57 29.28
C LYS A 213 6.70 19.83 29.73
N LEU A 214 5.74 18.96 29.38
CA LEU A 214 4.34 19.08 29.83
C LEU A 214 4.09 18.24 31.09
N GLU A 215 5.03 17.39 31.50
CA GLU A 215 4.97 16.57 32.72
C GLU A 215 5.67 17.22 33.91
N LEU A 216 6.55 18.19 33.65
CA LEU A 216 7.16 19.10 34.64
C LEU A 216 6.22 20.26 35.00
#